data_AF-A0A4Q1RQK0-F1
#
_entry.id   AF-A0A4Q1RQK0-F1
#
_cell.length_a   1.000
_cell.length_b   1.000
_cell.length_c   1.000
_cell.angle_alpha   90.00
_cell.angle_beta   90.00
_cell.angle_gamma   90.00
#
_symmetry.space_group_name_H-M   'P 1'
#
loop_
_entity.id
_entity.type
_entity.pdbx_description
1 polymer ?
#
loop_
_entity_poly.entity_id
_entity_poly.type
_entity_poly.pdbx_seq_one_letter_code
_entity_poly.pdbx_strand_id
1 'polypeptide(L)'
;MEDRDVGTFFRITLNVEFIDDIARARGSVIRTDKKKGEVFRDTPFARHLREALEYLLRERPADPTEWALMTGVSFWEDDRLYAYLQDLYDYFYGDRKEPPVAPDPEAPPPEKFWT
;
A
#
# COMPACT_ATOMS: atom_id res chain seq x y z
N MET A 1 7.35 19.47 -16.10
CA MET A 1 7.06 18.05 -15.87
C MET A 1 5.85 18.06 -14.96
N GLU A 2 4.66 17.76 -15.50
CA GLU A 2 3.45 17.66 -14.67
C GLU A 2 3.67 16.57 -13.64
N ASP A 3 3.52 16.95 -12.37
CA ASP A 3 3.33 16.03 -11.27
C ASP A 3 2.21 15.09 -11.68
N ARG A 4 2.52 13.80 -11.87
CA ARG A 4 1.46 12.82 -12.14
C ARG A 4 0.61 12.81 -10.89
N ASP A 5 -0.63 13.27 -11.00
CA ASP A 5 -1.60 13.25 -9.92
C ASP A 5 -1.53 11.91 -9.18
N VAL A 6 -1.61 11.97 -7.85
CA VAL A 6 -1.57 10.82 -6.96
C VAL A 6 -2.49 9.70 -7.45
N GLY A 7 -3.65 10.02 -8.02
CA GLY A 7 -4.58 9.06 -8.66
C GLY A 7 -3.98 8.31 -9.87
N THR A 8 -3.13 8.95 -10.66
CA THR A 8 -2.41 8.30 -11.77
C THR A 8 -1.29 7.39 -11.26
N PHE A 9 -0.58 7.80 -10.20
CA PHE A 9 0.40 6.93 -9.54
C PHE A 9 -0.30 5.69 -8.98
N PHE A 10 -1.45 5.85 -8.33
CA PHE A 10 -2.27 4.73 -7.86
C PHE A 10 -2.62 3.73 -8.96
N ARG A 11 -3.21 4.21 -10.06
CA ARG A 11 -3.69 3.33 -11.14
C ARG A 11 -2.56 2.59 -11.86
N ILE A 12 -1.37 3.19 -11.95
CA ILE A 12 -0.25 2.62 -12.73
C ILE A 12 0.67 1.80 -11.84
N THR A 13 0.91 2.25 -10.60
CA THR A 13 1.96 1.72 -9.72
C THR A 13 1.42 0.84 -8.60
N LEU A 14 0.18 1.00 -8.14
CA LEU A 14 -0.45 0.10 -7.16
C LEU A 14 -1.43 -0.88 -7.84
N ASN A 15 -1.07 -1.41 -9.01
CA ASN A 15 -1.87 -2.46 -9.66
C ASN A 15 -1.65 -3.82 -8.96
N VAL A 16 -2.34 -4.87 -9.42
CA VAL A 16 -2.23 -6.23 -8.84
C VAL A 16 -0.79 -6.71 -8.64
N GLU A 17 0.09 -6.43 -9.59
CA GLU A 17 1.51 -6.82 -9.52
C GLU A 17 2.24 -6.12 -8.35
N PHE A 18 1.82 -4.92 -7.95
CA PHE A 18 2.44 -4.22 -6.82
C PHE A 18 2.29 -4.98 -5.52
N ILE A 19 1.10 -5.55 -5.27
CA ILE A 19 0.81 -6.29 -4.04
C ILE A 19 1.70 -7.54 -3.97
N ASP A 20 1.85 -8.23 -5.10
CA ASP A 20 2.73 -9.39 -5.21
C ASP A 20 4.22 -9.01 -5.12
N ASP A 21 4.59 -7.81 -5.62
CA ASP A 21 5.96 -7.30 -5.64
C ASP A 21 6.31 -6.36 -4.47
N ILE A 22 5.53 -6.28 -3.39
CA ILE A 22 5.79 -5.36 -2.25
C ILE A 22 7.24 -5.49 -1.74
N ALA A 23 7.75 -6.72 -1.65
CA ALA A 23 9.13 -6.99 -1.24
C ALA A 23 10.17 -6.44 -2.23
N ARG A 24 9.89 -6.54 -3.54
CA ARG A 24 10.73 -5.98 -4.60
C ARG A 24 10.68 -4.45 -4.59
N ALA A 25 9.49 -3.87 -4.43
CA ALA A 25 9.27 -2.43 -4.31
C ALA A 25 10.05 -1.84 -3.13
N ARG A 26 10.14 -2.57 -2.00
CA ARG A 26 10.93 -2.14 -0.82
C ARG A 26 12.37 -1.80 -1.18
N GLY A 27 13.03 -2.56 -2.05
CA GLY A 27 14.40 -2.28 -2.50
C GLY A 27 14.55 -1.00 -3.33
N SER A 28 13.46 -0.52 -3.93
CA SER A 28 13.39 0.74 -4.69
C SER A 28 13.10 1.96 -3.81
N VAL A 29 12.63 1.74 -2.57
CA VAL A 29 12.32 2.77 -1.56
C VAL A 29 13.42 2.85 -0.50
N ILE A 30 13.91 1.70 -0.06
CA ILE A 30 14.89 1.55 1.02
C ILE A 30 16.13 0.90 0.44
N ARG A 31 17.30 1.37 0.86
CA ARG A 31 18.58 0.67 0.65
C ARG A 31 19.24 0.41 2.00
N THR A 32 19.94 -0.71 2.11
CA THR A 32 20.76 -1.00 3.29
C THR A 32 22.11 -0.29 3.15
N ASP A 33 22.41 0.59 4.09
CA ASP A 33 23.72 1.21 4.28
C ASP A 33 24.47 0.51 5.42
N LYS A 34 25.73 0.14 5.20
CA LYS A 34 26.53 -0.62 6.18
C LYS A 34 26.77 0.11 7.51
N LYS A 35 26.68 1.45 7.53
CA LYS A 35 26.94 2.28 8.71
C LYS A 35 25.65 2.81 9.34
N LYS A 36 24.61 3.03 8.54
CA LYS A 36 23.38 3.72 8.96
C LYS A 36 22.16 2.79 9.05
N GLY A 37 22.27 1.53 8.63
CA GLY A 37 21.13 0.61 8.58
C GLY A 37 20.25 0.88 7.36
N GLU A 38 18.92 0.74 7.50
CA GLU A 38 17.96 1.04 6.44
C GLU A 38 17.93 2.56 6.18
N VAL A 39 18.15 2.96 4.92
CA VAL A 39 18.12 4.37 4.49
C VAL A 39 17.12 4.54 3.35
N PHE A 40 16.22 5.50 3.51
CA PHE A 40 15.28 5.91 2.47
C PHE A 40 15.99 6.51 1.26
N ARG A 41 15.58 6.08 0.08
CA ARG A 41 16.04 6.63 -1.18
C ARG A 41 15.24 7.89 -1.50
N ASP A 42 15.92 8.95 -1.90
CA ASP A 42 15.28 10.14 -2.45
C ASP A 42 15.10 9.96 -3.98
N THR A 43 14.11 9.14 -4.35
CA THR A 43 13.70 8.94 -5.75
C THR A 43 12.27 9.45 -5.94
N PRO A 44 11.87 9.86 -7.17
CA PRO A 44 10.48 10.21 -7.45
C PRO A 44 9.49 9.12 -7.04
N PHE A 45 9.84 7.85 -7.29
CA PHE A 45 9.02 6.71 -6.87
C PHE A 45 8.82 6.65 -5.37
N ALA A 46 9.90 6.75 -4.58
CA ALA A 46 9.83 6.66 -3.13
C ALA A 46 9.04 7.83 -2.50
N ARG A 47 9.11 9.02 -3.10
CA ARG A 47 8.31 10.18 -2.68
C ARG A 47 6.84 10.02 -3.02
N HIS A 48 6.52 9.68 -4.26
CA HIS A 48 5.13 9.50 -4.67
C HIS A 48 4.44 8.35 -3.94
N LEU A 49 5.13 7.25 -3.67
CA LEU A 49 4.58 6.16 -2.87
C LEU A 49 4.25 6.61 -1.44
N ARG A 50 5.12 7.43 -0.84
CA ARG A 50 4.90 7.98 0.49
C ARG A 50 3.69 8.91 0.51
N GLU A 51 3.67 9.88 -0.38
CA GLU A 51 2.59 10.87 -0.50
C GLU A 51 1.24 10.19 -0.78
N ALA A 52 1.24 9.17 -1.63
CA ALA A 52 0.08 8.36 -1.94
C ALA A 52 -0.45 7.63 -0.68
N LEU A 53 0.40 6.89 0.04
CA LEU A 53 -0.03 6.19 1.26
C LEU A 53 -0.48 7.16 2.36
N GLU A 54 0.22 8.29 2.55
CA GLU A 54 -0.19 9.33 3.49
C GLU A 54 -1.55 9.94 3.12
N TYR A 55 -1.82 10.16 1.83
CA TYR A 55 -3.11 10.64 1.33
C TYR A 55 -4.24 9.64 1.60
N LEU A 56 -4.03 8.36 1.28
CA LEU A 56 -5.02 7.31 1.56
C LEU A 56 -5.36 7.24 3.05
N LEU A 57 -4.34 7.20 3.91
CA LEU A 57 -4.53 7.08 5.35
C LEU A 57 -5.23 8.30 5.96
N ARG A 58 -4.94 9.51 5.44
CA ARG A 58 -5.49 10.76 5.97
C ARG A 58 -6.91 11.04 5.48
N GLU A 59 -7.15 10.93 4.18
CA GLU A 59 -8.43 11.34 3.57
C GLU A 59 -9.43 10.19 3.46
N ARG A 60 -8.96 8.94 3.59
CA ARG A 60 -9.73 7.72 3.34
C ARG A 60 -10.61 7.79 2.08
N PRO A 61 -10.05 8.13 0.91
CA PRO A 61 -10.83 8.45 -0.28
C PRO A 61 -11.30 7.23 -1.06
N ALA A 62 -10.81 6.03 -0.73
CA ALA A 62 -11.12 4.79 -1.44
C ALA A 62 -11.95 3.85 -0.57
N ASP A 63 -13.02 3.30 -1.13
CA ASP A 63 -13.74 2.19 -0.51
C ASP A 63 -13.16 0.82 -0.95
N PRO A 64 -13.55 -0.30 -0.31
CA PRO A 64 -13.09 -1.63 -0.69
C PRO A 64 -13.39 -2.03 -2.14
N THR A 65 -14.48 -1.52 -2.73
CA THR A 65 -14.85 -1.79 -4.12
C THR A 65 -13.90 -1.10 -5.07
N GLU A 66 -13.66 0.20 -4.85
CA GLU A 66 -12.71 0.99 -5.64
C GLU A 66 -11.29 0.41 -5.51
N TRP A 67 -10.89 0.02 -4.31
CA TRP A 67 -9.61 -0.64 -4.08
C TRP A 67 -9.49 -1.97 -4.83
N ALA A 68 -10.53 -2.82 -4.80
CA ALA A 68 -10.55 -4.07 -5.53
C ALA A 68 -10.49 -3.86 -7.05
N LEU A 69 -11.18 -2.83 -7.57
CA LEU A 69 -11.13 -2.48 -9.00
C LEU A 69 -9.74 -2.00 -9.44
N MET A 70 -9.00 -1.33 -8.56
CA MET A 70 -7.65 -0.83 -8.86
C MET A 70 -6.57 -1.92 -8.72
N THR A 71 -6.68 -2.73 -7.67
CA THR A 71 -5.58 -3.60 -7.21
C THR A 71 -5.87 -5.10 -7.39
N GLY A 72 -7.12 -5.48 -7.62
CA GLY A 72 -7.56 -6.88 -7.63
C GLY A 72 -7.66 -7.52 -6.24
N VAL A 73 -7.31 -6.80 -5.17
CA VAL A 73 -7.40 -7.28 -3.79
C VAL A 73 -8.69 -6.77 -3.16
N SER A 74 -9.52 -7.68 -2.66
CA SER A 74 -10.82 -7.32 -2.07
C SER A 74 -10.76 -7.29 -0.55
N PHE A 75 -11.44 -6.31 0.04
CA PHE A 75 -11.70 -6.25 1.48
C PHE A 75 -13.20 -6.26 1.73
N TRP A 76 -13.61 -6.86 2.85
CA TRP A 76 -15.02 -6.87 3.26
C TRP A 76 -15.45 -5.57 3.95
N GLU A 77 -14.53 -4.87 4.61
CA GLU A 77 -14.83 -3.72 5.46
C GLU A 77 -13.75 -2.65 5.24
N ASP A 78 -14.16 -1.38 5.22
CA ASP A 78 -13.26 -0.22 5.09
C ASP A 78 -12.14 -0.26 6.14
N ASP A 79 -12.47 -0.57 7.39
CA ASP A 79 -11.48 -0.61 8.47
C ASP A 79 -10.41 -1.68 8.24
N ARG A 80 -10.74 -2.80 7.57
CA ARG A 80 -9.75 -3.82 7.20
C ARG A 80 -8.84 -3.34 6.07
N LEU A 81 -9.40 -2.64 5.08
CA LEU A 81 -8.62 -2.01 4.02
C LEU A 81 -7.64 -0.99 4.63
N TYR A 82 -8.12 -0.09 5.48
CA TYR A 82 -7.28 0.96 6.06
C TYR A 82 -6.27 0.43 7.09
N ALA A 83 -6.58 -0.67 7.79
CA ALA A 83 -5.59 -1.39 8.60
C ALA A 83 -4.48 -1.99 7.73
N TYR A 84 -4.82 -2.60 6.59
CA TYR A 84 -3.83 -3.12 5.64
C TYR A 84 -2.95 -1.99 5.05
N LEU A 85 -3.56 -0.86 4.69
CA LEU A 85 -2.82 0.32 4.19
C LEU A 85 -1.88 0.90 5.25
N GLN A 86 -2.28 0.87 6.53
CA GLN A 86 -1.42 1.29 7.63
C GLN A 86 -0.24 0.32 7.78
N ASP A 87 -0.47 -0.98 7.75
CA ASP A 87 0.61 -1.97 7.79
C ASP A 87 1.56 -1.83 6.60
N LEU A 88 1.04 -1.48 5.42
CA LEU A 88 1.85 -1.21 4.24
C LEU A 88 2.71 0.04 4.43
N TYR A 89 2.15 1.13 4.97
CA TYR A 89 2.91 2.32 5.33
C TYR A 89 3.99 2.00 6.36
N ASP A 90 3.66 1.27 7.41
CA ASP A 90 4.61 0.90 8.47
C ASP A 90 5.68 -0.06 7.97
N TYR A 91 5.37 -0.89 6.96
CA TYR A 91 6.37 -1.68 6.27
C TYR A 91 7.35 -0.74 5.57
N PHE A 92 6.89 0.13 4.68
CA PHE A 92 7.81 0.98 3.91
C PHE A 92 8.51 2.04 4.75
N TYR A 93 7.82 2.69 5.67
CA TYR A 93 8.25 3.94 6.33
C TYR A 93 8.27 3.87 7.87
N GLY A 94 7.73 2.81 8.46
CA GLY A 94 7.75 2.57 9.90
C GLY A 94 8.70 1.44 10.31
N ASP A 95 8.36 0.79 11.43
CA ASP A 95 9.22 -0.23 12.06
C ASP A 95 8.90 -1.67 11.63
N ARG A 96 7.88 -1.88 10.79
CA ARG A 96 7.42 -3.22 10.40
C ARG A 96 8.44 -3.89 9.47
N LYS A 97 8.86 -5.11 9.83
CA LYS A 97 9.90 -5.86 9.10
C LYS A 97 9.36 -6.80 8.03
N GLU A 98 8.18 -7.36 8.24
CA GLU A 98 7.56 -8.31 7.32
C GLU A 98 6.49 -7.62 6.48
N PRO A 99 6.35 -7.95 5.18
CA PRO A 99 5.31 -7.36 4.35
C PRO A 99 3.92 -7.67 4.93
N PRO A 100 2.93 -6.77 4.79
CA PRO A 100 1.55 -7.11 5.07
C PRO A 100 1.07 -8.20 4.13
N VAL A 101 0.23 -9.10 4.64
CA VAL A 101 -0.39 -10.16 3.85
C VAL A 101 -1.73 -9.64 3.35
N ALA A 102 -1.94 -9.72 2.04
CA ALA A 102 -3.25 -9.42 1.46
C ALA A 102 -4.30 -10.43 1.98
N PRO A 103 -5.57 -10.02 2.14
CA PRO A 103 -6.64 -10.94 2.51
C PRO A 103 -6.76 -12.09 1.50
N ASP A 104 -7.08 -13.28 2.00
CA ASP A 104 -7.41 -14.42 1.14
C ASP A 104 -8.71 -14.13 0.38
N PRO A 105 -8.69 -14.17 -0.97
CA PRO A 105 -9.88 -13.88 -1.78
C PRO A 105 -11.00 -14.92 -1.58
N GLU A 106 -10.68 -16.13 -1.12
CA GLU A 106 -11.66 -17.18 -0.81
C GLU A 106 -12.16 -17.12 0.64
N ALA A 107 -11.65 -16.20 1.46
CA ALA A 107 -12.08 -16.09 2.85
C ALA A 107 -13.56 -15.67 2.94
N PRO A 108 -14.35 -16.35 3.79
CA PRO A 108 -15.75 -15.98 3.98
C PRO A 108 -15.85 -14.55 4.56
N PRO A 109 -16.95 -13.84 4.26
CA PRO A 109 -17.22 -12.54 4.87
C PRO A 109 -17.32 -12.66 6.38
N PRO A 110 -16.92 -11.61 7.14
CA PRO A 110 -17.03 -11.61 8.58
C PRO A 110 -18.48 -11.81 9.04
N GLU A 111 -18.68 -12.44 10.20
CA GLU A 111 -20.01 -12.82 10.71
C GLU A 111 -21.02 -11.65 10.78
N LYS A 112 -20.52 -10.42 10.95
CA LYS A 112 -21.34 -9.20 11.03
C LYS A 112 -21.77 -8.64 9.68
N PHE A 113 -21.23 -9.14 8.57
CA PHE A 113 -21.47 -8.62 7.22
C PHE A 113 -22.91 -8.89 6.73
N TRP A 114 -23.59 -9.88 7.29
CA TRP A 114 -24.94 -10.31 6.89
C TRP A 114 -26.07 -9.82 7.81
N THR A 115 -25.74 -9.06 8.85
CA THR A 115 -26.68 -8.51 9.84
C THR A 115 -26.99 -7.05 9.58
#